data_AF-A0A8H3V370-F1
#
_entry.id   AF-A0A8H3V370-F1
#
_cell.length_a   1.000
_cell.length_b   1.000
_cell.length_c   1.000
_cell.angle_alpha   90.00
_cell.angle_beta   90.00
_cell.angle_gamma   90.00
#
_symmetry.space_group_name_H-M   'P 1'
#
loop_
_entity.id
_entity.type
_entity.pdbx_description
1 polymer ?
#
loop_
_entity_poly.entity_id
_entity_poly.type
_entity_poly.pdbx_seq_one_letter_code
_entity_poly.pdbx_strand_id
1 'polypeptide(L)'
;MEQLDHLDDDSDFYGDEETQRRLKRKVKEVDVHRYWAHHEHLINVIAINNTIPEKDREITLEEKALNVIPLRPEPKMAATQEPFNPLSRVGWAKQLGETAPEFLRRVPPLTTLTSDGWIWCANPYARRDKKPEDVDAAYVTRMRQLLAAYIDKKTEIAQQNPTMAPGTITRRLLPERERLKDDIYEGAKKANMTCGKWMLFPTTADTPKVWLQVVEAVSAGKLGVMAKVATECKQSSNERLICIYTEDFTNVVDVRRQLETMADLHLVQRQGGRPIYYKADAYTCLDIYSDNPYGLKASQYSSKDIFAMPETKNKSAESRPQKRLTDGEFFKTRESPFKKR
;
A
#
# COMPACT_ATOMS: atom_id res chain seq x y z
N MET A 1 -41.76 11.48 35.09
CA MET A 1 -41.00 11.68 36.33
C MET A 1 -40.48 10.32 36.74
N GLU A 2 -39.64 9.70 35.91
CA GLU A 2 -38.17 9.86 35.85
C GLU A 2 -37.48 9.48 37.15
N GLN A 3 -36.92 8.26 37.15
CA GLN A 3 -35.59 7.96 37.70
C GLN A 3 -34.94 6.92 36.78
N LEU A 4 -34.27 7.42 35.74
CA LEU A 4 -33.07 6.76 35.22
C LEU A 4 -31.93 7.22 36.13
N ASP A 5 -31.07 6.30 36.56
CA ASP A 5 -29.61 6.48 36.56
C ASP A 5 -28.97 5.33 37.35
N HIS A 6 -28.33 4.41 36.63
CA HIS A 6 -27.09 3.75 37.03
C HIS A 6 -26.57 3.01 35.79
N LEU A 7 -26.08 3.79 34.82
CA LEU A 7 -25.09 3.32 33.87
C LEU A 7 -23.76 3.37 34.61
N ASP A 8 -23.31 2.20 35.04
CA ASP A 8 -22.02 1.97 35.67
C ASP A 8 -20.91 2.22 34.61
N ASP A 9 -20.29 3.39 34.71
CA ASP A 9 -19.17 3.86 33.87
C ASP A 9 -17.83 3.37 34.43
N ASP A 10 -17.71 2.05 34.63
CA ASP A 10 -16.45 1.41 35.02
C ASP A 10 -15.56 1.18 33.78
N SER A 11 -15.19 2.28 33.14
CA SER A 11 -14.15 2.34 32.12
C SER A 11 -12.78 2.55 32.78
N ASP A 12 -12.12 1.45 33.11
CA ASP A 12 -10.69 1.36 33.48
C ASP A 12 -9.71 1.87 32.39
N PHE A 13 -10.23 2.40 31.28
CA PHE A 13 -9.45 2.86 30.14
C PHE A 13 -8.55 4.07 30.47
N TYR A 14 -8.95 4.94 31.39
CA TYR A 14 -8.20 6.17 31.72
C TYR A 14 -7.28 6.05 32.94
N GLY A 15 -7.09 4.84 33.46
CA GLY A 15 -6.35 4.61 34.70
C GLY A 15 -7.09 5.14 35.92
N ASP A 16 -6.75 4.59 37.09
CA ASP A 16 -7.36 4.94 38.37
C ASP A 16 -7.25 6.45 38.67
N GLU A 17 -8.13 6.96 39.54
CA GLU A 17 -8.18 8.38 39.86
C GLU A 17 -6.86 8.92 40.43
N GLU A 18 -6.07 8.09 41.12
CA GLU A 18 -4.77 8.47 41.67
C GLU A 18 -3.75 8.69 40.54
N THR A 19 -3.72 7.79 39.55
CA THR A 19 -2.91 7.91 38.34
C THR A 19 -3.27 9.17 37.56
N GLN A 20 -4.56 9.47 37.38
CA GLN A 20 -4.99 10.69 36.71
C GLN A 20 -4.58 11.95 37.48
N ARG A 21 -4.75 11.97 38.81
CA ARG A 21 -4.32 13.10 39.66
C ARG A 21 -2.82 13.30 39.60
N ARG A 22 -2.03 12.23 39.60
CA ARG A 22 -0.56 12.28 39.48
C ARG A 22 -0.14 12.84 38.12
N LEU A 23 -0.74 12.38 37.03
CA LEU A 23 -0.44 12.86 35.68
C LEU A 23 -0.84 14.33 35.51
N LYS A 24 -2.04 14.72 35.98
CA LYS A 24 -2.49 16.13 35.99
C LYS A 24 -1.54 17.03 36.78
N ARG A 25 -0.95 16.54 37.88
CA ARG A 25 0.09 17.28 38.62
C ARG A 25 1.38 17.42 37.81
N LYS A 26 1.86 16.34 37.20
CA LYS A 26 3.06 16.37 36.36
C LYS A 26 2.92 17.32 35.16
N VAL A 27 1.76 17.34 34.50
CA VAL A 27 1.50 18.25 33.38
C VAL A 27 1.62 19.72 33.80
N LYS A 28 1.20 20.09 35.02
CA LYS A 28 1.34 21.45 35.54
C LYS A 28 2.80 21.87 35.77
N GLU A 29 3.70 20.90 35.96
CA GLU A 29 5.13 21.14 36.24
C GLU A 29 5.99 21.11 34.97
N VAL A 30 5.45 20.66 33.83
CA VAL A 30 6.19 20.57 32.57
C VAL A 30 6.20 21.92 31.87
N ASP A 31 7.39 22.51 31.73
CA ASP A 31 7.63 23.63 30.82
C ASP A 31 7.89 23.09 29.42
N VAL A 32 6.89 23.26 28.55
CA VAL A 32 6.90 22.73 27.19
C VAL A 32 7.97 23.45 26.36
N HIS A 33 8.13 24.76 26.53
CA HIS A 33 9.12 25.53 25.77
C HIS A 33 10.55 25.15 26.15
N ARG A 34 10.82 24.97 27.44
CA ARG A 34 12.13 24.52 27.92
C ARG A 34 12.45 23.10 27.45
N TYR A 35 11.46 22.20 27.45
CA TYR A 35 11.63 20.86 26.91
C TYR A 35 12.05 20.93 25.44
N TRP A 36 11.32 21.63 24.58
CA TRP A 36 11.64 21.67 23.16
C TRP A 36 12.92 22.43 22.83
N ALA A 37 13.26 23.49 23.57
CA ALA A 37 14.55 24.17 23.45
C ALA A 37 15.73 23.21 23.70
N HIS A 38 15.64 22.36 24.72
CA HIS A 38 16.68 21.37 25.01
C HIS A 38 16.78 20.28 23.93
N HIS A 39 15.71 20.04 23.17
CA HIS A 39 15.62 19.00 22.14
C HIS A 39 15.75 19.53 20.70
N GLU A 40 16.16 20.80 20.52
CA GLU A 40 16.32 21.43 19.20
C GLU A 40 17.32 20.71 18.29
N HIS A 41 18.29 20.01 18.88
CA HIS A 41 19.34 19.26 18.19
C HIS A 41 18.87 17.92 17.60
N LEU A 42 17.65 17.45 17.94
CA LEU A 42 17.12 16.20 17.40
C LEU A 42 16.78 16.35 15.92
N ILE A 43 17.24 15.40 15.10
CA ILE A 43 17.04 15.41 13.63
C ILE A 43 15.58 15.60 13.23
N ASN A 44 14.64 14.99 13.95
CA ASN A 44 13.20 15.13 13.67
C ASN A 44 12.70 16.56 13.93
N VAL A 45 13.21 17.21 14.99
CA VAL A 45 12.86 18.60 15.34
C VAL A 45 13.44 19.56 14.30
N ILE A 46 14.69 19.34 13.88
CA ILE A 46 15.34 20.12 12.81
C ILE A 46 14.57 19.98 11.50
N ALA A 47 14.17 18.76 11.13
CA ALA A 47 13.42 18.49 9.90
C ALA A 47 12.06 19.20 9.90
N ILE A 48 11.32 19.14 11.01
CA ILE A 48 10.03 19.83 11.16
C ILE A 48 10.24 21.35 11.12
N ASN A 49 11.19 21.89 11.89
CA ASN A 49 11.45 23.34 11.91
C ASN A 49 11.78 23.88 10.51
N ASN A 50 12.53 23.12 9.69
CA ASN A 50 12.86 23.49 8.31
C ASN A 50 11.64 23.51 7.36
N THR A 51 10.52 22.86 7.72
CA THR A 51 9.26 22.92 6.94
C THR A 51 8.36 24.09 7.33
N ILE A 52 8.62 24.73 8.47
CA ILE A 52 7.82 25.84 8.99
C ILE A 52 8.40 27.17 8.49
N PRO A 53 7.60 28.05 7.86
CA PRO A 53 8.03 29.38 7.44
C PRO A 53 8.59 30.19 8.61
N GLU A 54 9.61 31.00 8.37
CA GLU A 54 10.35 31.72 9.43
C GLU A 54 9.43 32.62 10.29
N LYS A 55 8.44 33.26 9.65
CA LYS A 55 7.39 34.07 10.32
C LYS A 55 6.50 33.27 11.29
N ASP A 56 6.40 31.95 11.11
CA ASP A 56 5.55 31.06 11.90
C ASP A 56 6.38 30.35 13.00
N ARG A 57 7.69 30.65 13.10
CA ARG A 57 8.58 30.17 14.18
C ARG A 57 8.61 31.12 15.39
N GLU A 58 8.13 32.36 15.22
CA GLU A 58 8.17 33.38 16.26
C GLU A 58 7.00 33.17 17.24
N ILE A 59 7.34 32.79 18.48
CA ILE A 59 6.36 32.53 19.54
C ILE A 59 6.01 33.86 20.22
N THR A 60 4.73 34.20 20.29
CA THR A 60 4.24 35.40 20.96
C THR A 60 4.40 35.32 22.48
N LEU A 61 4.40 36.48 23.17
CA LEU A 61 4.48 36.54 24.63
C LEU A 61 3.26 35.90 25.31
N GLU A 62 2.10 35.95 24.68
CA GLU A 62 0.85 35.33 25.17
C GLU A 62 0.92 33.80 25.07
N GLU A 63 1.49 33.25 24.00
CA GLU A 63 1.66 31.80 23.83
C GLU A 63 2.69 31.23 24.81
N LYS A 64 3.77 31.98 25.08
CA LYS A 64 4.73 31.62 26.15
C LYS A 64 4.07 31.60 27.53
N ALA A 65 3.16 32.53 27.80
CA ALA A 65 2.44 32.60 29.08
C ALA A 65 1.45 31.44 29.27
N LEU A 66 0.92 30.88 28.18
CA LEU A 66 0.04 29.72 28.20
C LEU A 66 0.79 28.39 28.36
N ASN A 67 2.11 28.36 28.13
CA ASN A 67 2.94 27.14 28.18
C ASN A 67 2.37 26.01 27.29
N VAL A 68 1.83 26.38 26.13
CA VAL A 68 1.28 25.48 25.11
C VAL A 68 1.97 25.79 23.78
N ILE A 69 2.26 24.75 22.98
CA ILE A 69 2.64 24.95 21.58
C ILE A 69 1.37 25.23 20.78
N PRO A 70 1.24 26.39 20.12
CA PRO A 70 0.13 26.64 19.20
C PRO A 70 0.21 25.61 18.08
N LEU A 71 -0.79 24.74 17.98
CA LEU A 71 -1.02 23.99 16.75
C LEU A 71 -1.53 24.99 15.70
N ARG A 72 -0.62 25.66 14.98
CA ARG A 72 -0.97 26.37 13.75
C ARG A 72 0.12 26.19 12.67
N PRO A 73 -0.28 25.91 11.42
CA PRO A 73 -1.64 25.92 10.90
C PRO A 73 -2.25 24.51 10.89
N GLU A 74 -3.57 24.44 11.10
CA GLU A 74 -4.41 23.42 10.45
C GLU A 74 -3.83 23.17 9.06
N PRO A 75 -3.59 21.90 8.66
CA PRO A 75 -3.16 21.63 7.29
C PRO A 75 -4.12 22.40 6.40
N LYS A 76 -3.63 23.33 5.58
CA LYS A 76 -4.44 23.99 4.57
C LYS A 76 -5.23 22.86 3.94
N MET A 77 -6.55 22.79 4.19
CA MET A 77 -7.39 21.76 3.61
C MET A 77 -7.01 21.76 2.15
N ALA A 78 -6.33 20.69 1.71
CA ALA A 78 -5.93 20.56 0.33
C ALA A 78 -7.19 20.86 -0.46
N ALA A 79 -7.18 21.96 -1.23
CA ALA A 79 -8.36 22.53 -1.87
C ALA A 79 -9.24 21.36 -2.31
N THR A 80 -10.39 21.18 -1.64
CA THR A 80 -11.17 19.94 -1.70
C THR A 80 -11.48 19.71 -3.17
N GLN A 81 -10.72 18.80 -3.81
CA GLN A 81 -10.97 18.49 -5.20
C GLN A 81 -12.40 18.01 -5.27
N GLU A 82 -13.17 18.57 -6.20
CA GLU A 82 -14.54 18.12 -6.39
C GLU A 82 -14.54 16.60 -6.57
N PRO A 83 -15.45 15.88 -5.87
CA PRO A 83 -15.57 14.44 -5.97
C PRO A 83 -15.65 14.03 -7.45
N PHE A 84 -14.74 13.15 -7.88
CA PHE A 84 -14.64 12.72 -9.27
C PHE A 84 -14.73 11.21 -9.37
N ASN A 85 -15.62 10.71 -10.23
CA ASN A 85 -15.74 9.30 -10.50
C ASN A 85 -15.21 8.97 -11.91
N PRO A 86 -14.03 8.31 -12.04
CA PRO A 86 -13.51 7.88 -13.34
C PRO A 86 -14.39 6.86 -14.06
N LEU A 87 -15.31 6.20 -13.35
CA LEU A 87 -16.25 5.21 -13.87
C LEU A 87 -17.66 5.77 -14.02
N SER A 88 -17.78 7.10 -14.15
CA SER A 88 -19.06 7.74 -14.43
C SER A 88 -19.70 7.11 -15.67
N ARG A 89 -21.02 6.85 -15.61
CA ARG A 89 -21.81 6.23 -16.69
C ARG A 89 -21.54 4.74 -16.96
N VAL A 90 -20.59 4.11 -16.26
CA VAL A 90 -20.44 2.65 -16.30
C VAL A 90 -21.59 2.04 -15.49
N GLY A 91 -22.50 1.33 -16.17
CA GLY A 91 -23.76 0.84 -15.59
C GLY A 91 -23.59 -0.11 -14.39
N TRP A 92 -22.45 -0.78 -14.28
CA TRP A 92 -22.10 -1.68 -13.18
C TRP A 92 -21.04 -1.10 -12.23
N ALA A 93 -20.83 0.21 -12.27
CA ALA A 93 -20.03 0.93 -11.29
C ALA A 93 -20.90 1.79 -10.38
N LYS A 94 -20.45 2.00 -9.13
CA LYS A 94 -21.08 2.96 -8.23
C LYS A 94 -20.96 4.38 -8.80
N GLN A 95 -22.05 5.12 -8.77
CA GLN A 95 -22.15 6.52 -9.18
C GLN A 95 -22.07 7.47 -7.96
N LEU A 96 -21.76 8.75 -8.20
CA LEU A 96 -21.63 9.75 -7.12
C LEU A 96 -22.96 10.08 -6.46
N GLY A 97 -24.05 10.10 -7.23
CA GLY A 97 -25.38 10.49 -6.77
C GLY A 97 -26.18 9.40 -6.06
N GLU A 98 -25.59 8.23 -5.80
CA GLU A 98 -26.25 7.14 -5.08
C GLU A 98 -25.46 6.73 -3.83
N THR A 99 -26.19 6.27 -2.82
CA THR A 99 -25.63 5.65 -1.62
C THR A 99 -25.13 4.24 -1.91
N ALA A 100 -24.30 3.67 -1.02
CA ALA A 100 -23.84 2.30 -1.17
C ALA A 100 -24.98 1.26 -1.17
N PRO A 101 -26.01 1.36 -0.30
CA PRO A 101 -27.17 0.46 -0.37
C PRO A 101 -27.98 0.58 -1.67
N GLU A 102 -28.18 1.81 -2.18
CA GLU A 102 -28.86 2.03 -3.47
C GLU A 102 -28.09 1.39 -4.63
N PHE A 103 -26.76 1.55 -4.63
CA PHE A 103 -25.88 0.91 -5.59
C PHE A 103 -26.01 -0.62 -5.56
N LEU A 104 -25.95 -1.26 -4.38
CA LEU A 104 -26.08 -2.70 -4.25
C LEU A 104 -27.49 -3.21 -4.62
N ARG A 105 -28.54 -2.40 -4.43
CA ARG A 105 -29.89 -2.74 -4.91
C ARG A 105 -29.97 -2.69 -6.43
N ARG A 106 -29.30 -1.72 -7.05
CA ARG A 106 -29.25 -1.54 -8.51
C ARG A 106 -28.35 -2.57 -9.20
N VAL A 107 -27.24 -2.93 -8.55
CA VAL A 107 -26.20 -3.83 -9.07
C VAL A 107 -25.83 -4.86 -8.00
N PRO A 108 -26.71 -5.85 -7.71
CA PRO A 108 -26.46 -6.83 -6.66
C PRO A 108 -25.26 -7.71 -7.04
N PRO A 109 -24.26 -7.86 -6.15
CA PRO A 109 -23.01 -8.51 -6.51
C PRO A 109 -23.22 -9.95 -6.99
N LEU A 110 -24.15 -10.69 -6.38
CA LEU A 110 -24.36 -12.11 -6.65
C LEU A 110 -25.08 -12.44 -7.96
N THR A 111 -25.88 -11.52 -8.49
CA THR A 111 -26.78 -11.79 -9.62
C THR A 111 -26.49 -10.93 -10.85
N THR A 112 -25.78 -9.82 -10.70
CA THR A 112 -25.36 -9.02 -11.86
C THR A 112 -24.26 -9.75 -12.63
N LEU A 113 -24.45 -9.87 -13.95
CA LEU A 113 -23.42 -10.24 -14.90
C LEU A 113 -23.03 -9.01 -15.71
N THR A 114 -21.74 -8.84 -15.97
CA THR A 114 -21.20 -7.71 -16.73
C THR A 114 -20.28 -8.22 -17.84
N SER A 115 -20.06 -7.40 -18.87
CA SER A 115 -19.22 -7.79 -20.00
C SER A 115 -17.74 -7.98 -19.62
N ASP A 116 -17.27 -7.28 -18.59
CA ASP A 116 -15.91 -7.36 -18.07
C ASP A 116 -15.78 -8.33 -16.87
N GLY A 117 -16.89 -8.88 -16.38
CA GLY A 117 -16.93 -9.79 -15.22
C GLY A 117 -16.74 -9.10 -13.85
N TRP A 118 -16.84 -7.77 -13.79
CA TRP A 118 -16.57 -6.98 -12.58
C TRP A 118 -17.65 -5.94 -12.28
N ILE A 119 -17.91 -5.73 -10.99
CA ILE A 119 -18.69 -4.60 -10.47
C ILE A 119 -17.72 -3.69 -9.73
N TRP A 120 -17.79 -2.38 -9.98
CA TRP A 120 -16.73 -1.44 -9.59
C TRP A 120 -17.20 -0.35 -8.61
N CYS A 121 -16.27 0.13 -7.77
CA CYS A 121 -16.45 1.31 -6.93
C CYS A 121 -15.15 2.12 -6.94
N ALA A 122 -15.23 3.40 -7.32
CA ALA A 122 -14.08 4.31 -7.30
C ALA A 122 -14.12 5.21 -6.06
N ASN A 123 -12.96 5.53 -5.51
CA ASN A 123 -12.83 6.55 -4.46
C ASN A 123 -12.92 7.94 -5.12
N PRO A 124 -13.92 8.77 -4.78
CA PRO A 124 -14.11 10.08 -5.41
C PRO A 124 -12.98 11.09 -5.16
N TYR A 125 -12.14 10.82 -4.16
CA TYR A 125 -11.07 11.69 -3.68
C TYR A 125 -9.68 11.15 -4.06
N ALA A 126 -9.61 10.05 -4.81
CA ALA A 126 -8.34 9.50 -5.28
C ALA A 126 -7.67 10.42 -6.31
N ARG A 127 -6.34 10.28 -6.41
CA ARG A 127 -5.57 10.96 -7.44
C ARG A 127 -6.03 10.58 -8.84
N ARG A 128 -6.16 11.58 -9.72
CA ARG A 128 -6.68 11.40 -11.08
C ARG A 128 -5.63 10.93 -12.10
N ASP A 129 -4.35 11.12 -11.79
CA ASP A 129 -3.21 10.75 -12.64
C ASP A 129 -2.77 9.29 -12.49
N LYS A 130 -3.40 8.57 -11.55
CA LYS A 130 -3.14 7.17 -11.27
C LYS A 130 -4.41 6.36 -11.47
N LYS A 131 -4.33 5.35 -12.32
CA LYS A 131 -5.46 4.47 -12.62
C LYS A 131 -5.03 3.02 -12.43
N PRO A 132 -5.77 2.24 -11.63
CA PRO A 132 -5.64 0.80 -11.60
C PRO A 132 -5.71 0.20 -13.00
N GLU A 133 -4.88 -0.80 -13.26
CA GLU A 133 -4.88 -1.55 -14.52
C GLU A 133 -4.66 -0.68 -15.77
N ASP A 134 -4.00 0.48 -15.62
CA ASP A 134 -3.55 1.33 -16.73
C ASP A 134 -2.27 0.76 -17.35
N VAL A 135 -2.38 0.21 -18.56
CA VAL A 135 -1.34 -0.62 -19.17
C VAL A 135 -0.48 0.18 -20.14
N ASP A 136 0.81 0.30 -19.85
CA ASP A 136 1.81 0.75 -20.81
C ASP A 136 2.21 -0.41 -21.75
N ALA A 137 1.83 -0.30 -23.03
CA ALA A 137 2.08 -1.35 -24.02
C ALA A 137 3.57 -1.61 -24.28
N ALA A 138 4.41 -0.58 -24.17
CA ALA A 138 5.85 -0.70 -24.37
C ALA A 138 6.50 -1.46 -23.20
N TYR A 139 6.05 -1.21 -21.98
CA TYR A 139 6.41 -1.97 -20.78
C TYR A 139 6.03 -3.44 -20.93
N VAL A 140 4.76 -3.73 -21.27
CA VAL A 140 4.30 -5.12 -21.44
C VAL A 140 5.13 -5.86 -22.48
N THR A 141 5.41 -5.22 -23.62
CA THR A 141 6.23 -5.81 -24.69
C THR A 141 7.64 -6.14 -24.20
N ARG A 142 8.32 -5.19 -23.54
CA ARG A 142 9.66 -5.41 -23.00
C ARG A 142 9.69 -6.52 -21.94
N MET A 143 8.72 -6.54 -21.04
CA MET A 143 8.67 -7.55 -19.98
C MET A 143 8.36 -8.93 -20.53
N ARG A 144 7.51 -9.05 -21.56
CA ARG A 144 7.27 -10.33 -22.26
C ARG A 144 8.53 -10.88 -22.92
N GLN A 145 9.36 -10.03 -23.52
CA GLN A 145 10.67 -10.44 -24.05
C GLN A 145 11.60 -10.96 -22.94
N LEU A 146 11.62 -10.28 -21.79
CA LEU A 146 12.43 -10.67 -20.65
C LEU A 146 11.95 -12.01 -20.04
N LEU A 147 10.62 -12.21 -19.94
CA LEU A 147 10.02 -13.47 -19.53
C LEU A 147 10.36 -14.62 -20.49
N ALA A 148 10.31 -14.38 -21.81
CA ALA A 148 10.71 -15.37 -22.81
C ALA A 148 12.20 -15.75 -22.68
N ALA A 149 13.08 -14.76 -22.56
CA ALA A 149 14.51 -15.00 -22.36
C ALA A 149 14.82 -15.80 -21.08
N TYR A 150 14.06 -15.59 -20.01
CA TYR A 150 14.18 -16.40 -18.80
C TYR A 150 13.77 -17.87 -19.03
N ILE A 151 12.71 -18.12 -19.81
CA ILE A 151 12.28 -19.49 -20.17
C ILE A 151 13.32 -20.18 -21.05
N ASP A 152 13.90 -19.47 -22.01
CA ASP A 152 14.98 -20.01 -22.86
C ASP A 152 16.18 -20.43 -22.01
N LYS A 153 16.61 -19.55 -21.10
CA LYS A 153 17.72 -19.85 -20.17
C LYS A 153 17.40 -21.01 -19.23
N LYS A 154 16.17 -21.08 -18.70
CA LYS A 154 15.70 -22.20 -17.87
C LYS A 154 15.78 -23.53 -18.64
N THR A 155 15.40 -23.50 -19.91
CA THR A 155 15.43 -24.67 -20.80
C THR A 155 16.87 -25.09 -21.11
N GLU A 156 17.75 -24.14 -21.42
CA GLU A 156 19.18 -24.38 -21.66
C GLU A 156 19.86 -25.04 -20.44
N ILE A 157 19.65 -24.51 -19.23
CA ILE A 157 20.24 -25.08 -18.01
C ILE A 157 19.72 -26.50 -17.77
N ALA A 158 18.44 -26.77 -18.03
CA ALA A 158 17.88 -28.11 -17.90
C ALA A 158 18.50 -29.09 -18.92
N GLN A 159 18.69 -28.65 -20.17
CA GLN A 159 19.32 -29.46 -21.23
C GLN A 159 20.80 -29.73 -20.96
N GLN A 160 21.55 -28.76 -20.45
CA GLN A 160 22.96 -28.90 -20.08
C GLN A 160 23.17 -29.81 -18.86
N ASN A 161 22.12 -30.08 -18.07
CA ASN A 161 22.21 -30.82 -16.81
C ASN A 161 21.11 -31.90 -16.70
N PRO A 162 21.04 -32.88 -17.63
CA PRO A 162 19.91 -33.80 -17.74
C PRO A 162 19.78 -34.77 -16.57
N THR A 163 20.87 -35.01 -15.83
CA THR A 163 20.90 -35.90 -14.66
C THR A 163 20.62 -35.18 -13.33
N MET A 164 20.52 -33.85 -13.35
CA MET A 164 20.30 -33.08 -12.13
C MET A 164 18.83 -33.09 -11.69
N ALA A 165 18.61 -33.28 -10.40
CA ALA A 165 17.27 -33.21 -9.83
C ALA A 165 16.61 -31.83 -10.08
N PRO A 166 15.31 -31.77 -10.40
CA PRO A 166 14.60 -30.52 -10.72
C PRO A 166 14.77 -29.42 -9.67
N GLY A 167 14.72 -29.77 -8.38
CA GLY A 167 14.92 -28.81 -7.29
C GLY A 167 16.31 -28.16 -7.27
N THR A 168 17.34 -28.86 -7.76
CA THR A 168 18.69 -28.27 -7.88
C THR A 168 18.76 -27.26 -9.02
N ILE A 169 18.10 -27.55 -10.14
CA ILE A 169 17.95 -26.60 -11.26
C ILE A 169 17.18 -25.36 -10.79
N THR A 170 16.08 -25.54 -10.06
CA THR A 170 15.30 -24.44 -9.47
C THR A 170 16.15 -23.55 -8.55
N ARG A 171 17.03 -24.14 -7.74
CA ARG A 171 17.94 -23.39 -6.86
C ARG A 171 19.02 -22.63 -7.63
N ARG A 172 19.56 -23.22 -8.71
CA ARG A 172 20.52 -22.54 -9.60
C ARG A 172 19.92 -21.32 -10.30
N LEU A 173 18.63 -21.38 -10.62
CA LEU A 173 17.87 -20.28 -11.24
C LEU A 173 17.39 -19.20 -10.26
N LEU A 174 17.68 -19.34 -8.95
CA LEU A 174 17.19 -18.39 -7.96
C LEU A 174 17.70 -16.95 -8.23
N PRO A 175 19.00 -16.70 -8.49
CA PRO A 175 19.48 -15.34 -8.77
C PRO A 175 18.80 -14.69 -9.98
N GLU A 176 18.62 -15.44 -11.06
CA GLU A 176 17.95 -14.99 -12.28
C GLU A 176 16.48 -14.69 -12.04
N ARG A 177 15.82 -15.49 -11.19
CA ARG A 177 14.42 -15.27 -10.86
C ARG A 177 14.22 -14.03 -10.01
N GLU A 178 15.09 -13.82 -9.03
CA GLU A 178 15.08 -12.59 -8.23
C GLU A 178 15.36 -11.37 -9.11
N ARG A 179 16.32 -11.46 -10.04
CA ARG A 179 16.57 -10.40 -11.02
C ARG A 179 15.36 -10.15 -11.93
N LEU A 180 14.72 -11.20 -12.44
CA LEU A 180 13.49 -11.11 -13.24
C LEU A 180 12.39 -10.38 -12.46
N LYS A 181 12.18 -10.73 -11.19
CA LYS A 181 11.23 -10.05 -10.30
C LYS A 181 11.55 -8.55 -10.19
N ASP A 182 12.80 -8.22 -9.92
CA ASP A 182 13.25 -6.84 -9.74
C ASP A 182 13.13 -6.04 -11.04
N ASP A 183 13.51 -6.61 -12.19
CA ASP A 183 13.38 -5.98 -13.51
C ASP A 183 11.91 -5.67 -13.86
N ILE A 184 10.98 -6.58 -13.52
CA ILE A 184 9.54 -6.34 -13.69
C ILE A 184 9.06 -5.16 -12.85
N TYR A 185 9.46 -5.08 -11.58
CA TYR A 185 9.04 -4.00 -10.68
C TYR A 185 9.70 -2.66 -11.01
N GLU A 186 10.99 -2.64 -11.35
CA GLU A 186 11.69 -1.45 -11.81
C GLU A 186 11.11 -0.94 -13.13
N GLY A 187 10.80 -1.84 -14.05
CA GLY A 187 10.12 -1.48 -15.30
C GLY A 187 8.74 -0.87 -15.05
N ALA A 188 7.97 -1.43 -14.12
CA ALA A 188 6.63 -0.95 -13.78
C ALA A 188 6.68 0.47 -13.21
N LYS A 189 7.63 0.73 -12.30
CA LYS A 189 7.88 2.07 -11.77
C LYS A 189 8.21 3.08 -12.87
N LYS A 190 9.12 2.73 -13.77
CA LYS A 190 9.50 3.62 -14.91
C LYS A 190 8.33 3.90 -15.85
N ALA A 191 7.42 2.94 -16.00
CA ALA A 191 6.21 3.08 -16.79
C ALA A 191 5.03 3.68 -16.02
N ASN A 192 5.25 4.15 -14.78
CA ASN A 192 4.22 4.71 -13.91
C ASN A 192 3.09 3.71 -13.52
N MET A 193 3.26 2.41 -13.78
CA MET A 193 2.34 1.31 -13.49
C MET A 193 2.51 0.80 -12.05
N THR A 194 2.31 1.68 -11.09
CA THR A 194 2.61 1.42 -9.67
C THR A 194 1.41 0.86 -8.89
N CYS A 195 0.23 0.78 -9.47
CA CYS A 195 -0.95 0.28 -8.76
C CYS A 195 -0.79 -1.19 -8.36
N GLY A 196 -1.46 -1.58 -7.29
CA GLY A 196 -1.60 -2.96 -6.87
C GLY A 196 -2.85 -3.15 -6.03
N LYS A 197 -3.17 -4.39 -5.68
CA LYS A 197 -4.44 -4.72 -5.03
C LYS A 197 -4.31 -5.75 -3.91
N TRP A 198 -5.01 -5.51 -2.82
CA TRP A 198 -5.36 -6.53 -1.84
C TRP A 198 -6.51 -7.39 -2.38
N MET A 199 -6.40 -8.71 -2.23
CA MET A 199 -7.40 -9.67 -2.71
C MET A 199 -8.09 -10.36 -1.54
N LEU A 200 -9.39 -10.10 -1.37
CA LEU A 200 -10.25 -10.80 -0.41
C LEU A 200 -11.06 -11.88 -1.12
N PHE A 201 -11.40 -12.92 -0.36
CA PHE A 201 -12.17 -14.06 -0.84
C PHE A 201 -13.31 -14.38 0.14
N PRO A 202 -14.27 -13.45 0.37
CA PRO A 202 -15.46 -13.76 1.17
C PRO A 202 -16.25 -14.92 0.55
N THR A 203 -16.99 -15.63 1.39
CA THR A 203 -17.95 -16.63 0.92
C THR A 203 -19.04 -15.95 0.08
N THR A 204 -19.72 -16.71 -0.77
CA THR A 204 -20.87 -16.22 -1.53
C THR A 204 -21.94 -15.62 -0.61
N ALA A 205 -22.15 -16.20 0.58
CA ALA A 205 -23.10 -15.70 1.57
C ALA A 205 -22.67 -14.35 2.17
N ASP A 206 -21.39 -14.18 2.47
CA ASP A 206 -20.86 -12.95 3.08
C ASP A 206 -20.59 -11.84 2.05
N THR A 207 -20.50 -12.18 0.76
CA THR A 207 -20.13 -11.24 -0.31
C THR A 207 -20.96 -9.96 -0.28
N PRO A 208 -22.31 -9.97 -0.21
CA PRO A 208 -23.08 -8.71 -0.21
C PRO A 208 -22.72 -7.80 0.96
N LYS A 209 -22.52 -8.36 2.16
CA LYS A 209 -22.14 -7.61 3.37
C LYS A 209 -20.74 -7.02 3.24
N VAL A 210 -19.77 -7.85 2.87
CA VAL A 210 -18.36 -7.43 2.70
C VAL A 210 -18.25 -6.38 1.59
N TRP A 211 -18.95 -6.57 0.47
CA TRP A 211 -18.95 -5.62 -0.63
C TRP A 211 -19.57 -4.27 -0.23
N LEU A 212 -20.67 -4.28 0.53
CA LEU A 212 -21.27 -3.04 1.05
C LEU A 212 -20.25 -2.24 1.87
N GLN A 213 -19.59 -2.89 2.85
CA GLN A 213 -18.60 -2.24 3.71
C GLN A 213 -17.41 -1.67 2.90
N VAL A 214 -16.94 -2.42 1.91
CA VAL A 214 -15.88 -1.96 0.99
C VAL A 214 -16.34 -0.74 0.21
N VAL A 215 -17.53 -0.78 -0.38
CA VAL A 215 -18.09 0.32 -1.16
C VAL A 215 -18.24 1.58 -0.32
N GLU A 216 -18.75 1.46 0.92
CA GLU A 216 -18.89 2.57 1.85
C GLU A 216 -17.53 3.19 2.19
N ALA A 217 -16.56 2.37 2.56
CA ALA A 217 -15.23 2.84 2.94
C ALA A 217 -14.46 3.46 1.75
N VAL A 218 -14.58 2.88 0.55
CA VAL A 218 -13.98 3.42 -0.69
C VAL A 218 -14.64 4.75 -1.05
N SER A 219 -15.99 4.82 -1.01
CA SER A 219 -16.74 6.05 -1.34
C SER A 219 -16.45 7.19 -0.37
N ALA A 220 -16.19 6.87 0.89
CA ALA A 220 -15.83 7.84 1.93
C ALA A 220 -14.35 8.26 1.90
N GLY A 221 -13.57 7.78 0.93
CA GLY A 221 -12.14 8.09 0.84
C GLY A 221 -11.25 7.42 1.88
N LYS A 222 -11.78 6.44 2.63
CA LYS A 222 -11.07 5.78 3.73
C LYS A 222 -10.27 4.56 3.27
N LEU A 223 -10.72 3.89 2.20
CA LEU A 223 -10.18 2.60 1.77
C LEU A 223 -9.86 2.58 0.28
N GLY A 224 -8.57 2.45 -0.06
CA GLY A 224 -8.08 2.28 -1.42
C GLY A 224 -8.43 3.44 -2.35
N VAL A 225 -8.01 3.30 -3.60
CA VAL A 225 -8.37 4.24 -4.68
C VAL A 225 -9.52 3.72 -5.55
N MET A 226 -9.70 2.41 -5.55
CA MET A 226 -10.75 1.73 -6.29
C MET A 226 -10.95 0.34 -5.70
N ALA A 227 -12.12 -0.24 -5.92
CA ALA A 227 -12.39 -1.64 -5.62
C ALA A 227 -13.25 -2.28 -6.70
N LYS A 228 -13.15 -3.60 -6.81
CA LYS A 228 -14.01 -4.41 -7.69
C LYS A 228 -14.37 -5.75 -7.07
N VAL A 229 -15.56 -6.24 -7.37
CA VAL A 229 -16.03 -7.58 -7.01
C VAL A 229 -16.34 -8.38 -8.26
N ALA A 230 -15.92 -9.64 -8.30
CA ALA A 230 -16.19 -10.55 -9.41
C ALA A 230 -17.70 -10.86 -9.49
N THR A 231 -18.25 -10.89 -10.70
CA THR A 231 -19.65 -11.28 -10.94
C THR A 231 -19.85 -12.79 -10.84
N GLU A 232 -18.78 -13.56 -11.02
CA GLU A 232 -18.79 -15.02 -11.00
C GLU A 232 -17.79 -15.57 -9.97
N CYS A 233 -18.10 -16.76 -9.45
CA CYS A 233 -17.19 -17.53 -8.63
C CYS A 233 -16.39 -18.51 -9.51
N LYS A 234 -15.19 -18.92 -9.07
CA LYS A 234 -14.50 -20.03 -9.75
C LYS A 234 -15.35 -21.30 -9.64
N GLN A 235 -15.37 -22.13 -10.68
CA GLN A 235 -16.22 -23.33 -10.80
C GLN A 235 -16.12 -24.34 -9.63
N SER A 236 -15.11 -24.24 -8.78
CA SER A 236 -14.88 -25.08 -7.59
C SER A 236 -14.81 -24.31 -6.27
N SER A 237 -15.17 -23.02 -6.27
CA SER A 237 -15.05 -22.13 -5.11
C SER A 237 -16.39 -21.56 -4.72
N ASN A 238 -16.71 -21.61 -3.42
CA ASN A 238 -17.81 -20.84 -2.83
C ASN A 238 -17.38 -19.42 -2.43
N GLU A 239 -16.28 -18.93 -2.98
CA GLU A 239 -15.70 -17.63 -2.64
C GLU A 239 -15.67 -16.73 -3.86
N ARG A 240 -15.89 -15.45 -3.61
CA ARG A 240 -15.92 -14.41 -4.63
C ARG A 240 -14.77 -13.44 -4.41
N LEU A 241 -14.05 -13.12 -5.48
CA LEU A 241 -12.89 -12.24 -5.40
C LEU A 241 -13.36 -10.78 -5.26
N ILE A 242 -12.88 -10.11 -4.22
CA ILE A 242 -12.92 -8.65 -4.09
C ILE A 242 -11.49 -8.13 -4.13
N CYS A 243 -11.23 -7.16 -4.99
CA CYS A 243 -9.94 -6.48 -5.08
C CYS A 243 -10.07 -5.05 -4.57
N ILE A 244 -9.13 -4.60 -3.75
CA ILE A 244 -9.04 -3.23 -3.24
C ILE A 244 -7.68 -2.66 -3.64
N TYR A 245 -7.68 -1.62 -4.45
CA TYR A 245 -6.49 -1.06 -5.06
C TYR A 245 -5.82 0.01 -4.20
N THR A 246 -4.49 0.05 -4.27
CA THR A 246 -3.65 1.13 -3.74
C THR A 246 -2.85 1.76 -4.88
N GLU A 247 -2.41 3.01 -4.70
CA GLU A 247 -1.74 3.81 -5.75
C GLU A 247 -0.35 3.30 -6.11
N ASP A 248 0.37 2.80 -5.11
CA ASP A 248 1.77 2.43 -5.24
C ASP A 248 2.10 1.18 -4.42
N PHE A 249 2.39 0.08 -5.11
CA PHE A 249 2.79 -1.19 -4.51
C PHE A 249 4.15 -1.12 -3.79
N THR A 250 4.97 -0.10 -4.09
CA THR A 250 6.26 0.12 -3.43
C THR A 250 6.16 0.93 -2.15
N ASN A 251 5.04 1.65 -1.96
CA ASN A 251 4.75 2.36 -0.73
C ASN A 251 4.21 1.40 0.34
N VAL A 252 5.12 0.68 0.99
CA VAL A 252 4.78 -0.32 2.03
C VAL A 252 4.01 0.31 3.19
N VAL A 253 4.25 1.59 3.49
CA VAL A 253 3.53 2.32 4.56
C VAL A 253 2.06 2.47 4.18
N ASP A 254 1.77 2.88 2.95
CA ASP A 254 0.40 2.97 2.42
C ASP A 254 -0.26 1.59 2.35
N VAL A 255 0.45 0.59 1.81
CA VAL A 255 -0.04 -0.80 1.72
C VAL A 255 -0.41 -1.36 3.11
N ARG A 256 0.41 -1.09 4.14
CA ARG A 256 0.08 -1.45 5.53
C ARG A 256 -1.09 -0.63 6.04
N ARG A 257 -1.11 0.70 5.84
CA ARG A 257 -2.22 1.55 6.29
C ARG A 257 -3.55 1.02 5.76
N GLN A 258 -3.61 0.68 4.48
CA GLN A 258 -4.81 0.09 3.88
C GLN A 258 -5.18 -1.26 4.49
N LEU A 259 -4.20 -2.09 4.84
CA LEU A 259 -4.44 -3.34 5.54
C LEU A 259 -4.98 -3.13 6.97
N GLU A 260 -4.45 -2.17 7.72
CA GLU A 260 -4.95 -1.80 9.05
C GLU A 260 -6.39 -1.28 8.96
N THR A 261 -6.70 -0.42 8.00
CA THR A 261 -8.08 0.05 7.76
C THR A 261 -9.01 -1.13 7.47
N MET A 262 -8.59 -2.12 6.68
CA MET A 262 -9.41 -3.32 6.46
C MET A 262 -9.61 -4.13 7.75
N ALA A 263 -8.63 -4.16 8.65
CA ALA A 263 -8.74 -4.84 9.93
C ALA A 263 -9.73 -4.13 10.87
N ASP A 264 -9.71 -2.80 10.90
CA ASP A 264 -10.64 -1.98 11.69
C ASP A 264 -12.08 -2.08 11.17
N LEU A 265 -12.25 -2.32 9.88
CA LEU A 265 -13.54 -2.61 9.26
C LEU A 265 -13.97 -4.09 9.41
N HIS A 266 -13.19 -4.91 10.11
CA HIS A 266 -13.39 -6.35 10.29
C HIS A 266 -13.45 -7.16 8.97
N LEU A 267 -12.82 -6.65 7.90
CA LEU A 267 -12.70 -7.36 6.62
C LEU A 267 -11.58 -8.39 6.64
N VAL A 268 -10.59 -8.18 7.51
CA VAL A 268 -9.46 -9.09 7.75
C VAL A 268 -9.17 -9.19 9.25
N GLN A 269 -8.58 -10.30 9.67
CA GLN A 269 -8.15 -10.49 11.05
C GLN A 269 -6.65 -10.24 11.18
N ARG A 270 -6.24 -9.52 12.23
CA ARG A 270 -4.82 -9.26 12.54
C ARG A 270 -4.08 -10.55 12.92
N GLN A 271 -4.77 -11.46 13.59
CA GLN A 271 -4.24 -12.74 14.04
C GLN A 271 -5.29 -13.85 13.85
N GLY A 272 -4.83 -15.09 13.66
CA GLY A 272 -5.70 -16.28 13.60
C GLY A 272 -6.52 -16.46 12.31
N GLY A 273 -6.70 -15.40 11.51
CA GLY A 273 -7.47 -15.47 10.26
C GLY A 273 -6.69 -16.02 9.06
N ARG A 274 -7.43 -16.36 8.00
CA ARG A 274 -6.86 -16.72 6.71
C ARG A 274 -6.08 -15.53 6.13
N PRO A 275 -4.81 -15.70 5.72
CA PRO A 275 -4.04 -14.62 5.13
C PRO A 275 -4.64 -14.19 3.79
N ILE A 276 -4.67 -12.88 3.56
CA ILE A 276 -4.93 -12.29 2.24
C ILE A 276 -3.61 -11.88 1.60
N TYR A 277 -3.64 -11.69 0.29
CA TYR A 277 -2.45 -11.43 -0.51
C TYR A 277 -2.58 -10.14 -1.30
N TYR A 278 -1.45 -9.44 -1.40
CA TYR A 278 -1.32 -8.24 -2.21
C TYR A 278 -0.60 -8.57 -3.52
N LYS A 279 -1.16 -8.13 -4.66
CA LYS A 279 -0.59 -8.34 -6.00
C LYS A 279 -0.45 -7.01 -6.74
N ALA A 280 0.75 -6.74 -7.26
CA ALA A 280 0.99 -5.59 -8.13
C ALA A 280 0.28 -5.76 -9.49
N ASP A 281 -0.25 -4.68 -10.05
CA ASP A 281 -0.92 -4.71 -11.37
C ASP A 281 0.04 -5.12 -12.48
N ALA A 282 1.33 -4.79 -12.35
CA ALA A 282 2.39 -5.27 -13.23
C ALA A 282 2.33 -6.78 -13.46
N TYR A 283 2.05 -7.59 -12.43
CA TYR A 283 1.92 -9.03 -12.56
C TYR A 283 0.60 -9.46 -13.20
N THR A 284 -0.48 -8.72 -12.97
CA THR A 284 -1.75 -8.96 -13.67
C THR A 284 -1.60 -8.69 -15.16
N CYS A 285 -0.92 -7.62 -15.57
CA CYS A 285 -0.71 -7.26 -16.98
C CYS A 285 0.20 -8.23 -17.75
N LEU A 286 0.98 -9.04 -17.02
CA LEU A 286 1.90 -10.04 -17.57
C LEU A 286 1.39 -11.48 -17.40
N ASP A 287 0.13 -11.65 -16.96
CA ASP A 287 -0.50 -12.95 -16.72
C ASP A 287 0.28 -13.85 -15.74
N ILE A 288 0.94 -13.24 -14.75
CA ILE A 288 1.69 -13.95 -13.72
C ILE A 288 0.72 -14.35 -12.60
N TYR A 289 0.25 -15.59 -12.64
CA TYR A 289 -0.60 -16.22 -11.61
C TYR A 289 0.17 -17.25 -10.77
N SER A 290 -0.47 -17.93 -9.83
CA SER A 290 0.19 -18.80 -8.84
C SER A 290 0.99 -19.97 -9.45
N ASP A 291 0.58 -20.45 -10.61
CA ASP A 291 1.13 -21.58 -11.37
C ASP A 291 1.98 -21.13 -12.56
N ASN A 292 2.50 -19.90 -12.52
CA ASN A 292 3.31 -19.36 -13.62
C ASN A 292 4.59 -20.20 -13.88
N PRO A 293 5.04 -20.31 -15.14
CA PRO A 293 6.19 -21.14 -15.52
C PRO A 293 7.53 -20.57 -15.04
N TYR A 294 7.55 -19.31 -14.58
CA TYR A 294 8.74 -18.60 -14.16
C TYR A 294 9.17 -18.96 -12.73
N GLY A 295 8.25 -19.53 -11.94
CA GLY A 295 8.44 -19.83 -10.52
C GLY A 295 8.42 -18.60 -9.63
N LEU A 296 7.88 -17.47 -10.14
CA LEU A 296 7.70 -16.22 -9.40
C LEU A 296 6.54 -16.36 -8.41
N LYS A 297 6.66 -15.79 -7.22
CA LYS A 297 5.53 -15.69 -6.29
C LYS A 297 4.55 -14.64 -6.84
N ALA A 298 3.31 -15.03 -7.11
CA ALA A 298 2.30 -14.12 -7.68
C ALA A 298 1.78 -13.03 -6.71
N SER A 299 2.23 -13.04 -5.46
CA SER A 299 1.92 -12.04 -4.44
C SER A 299 3.19 -11.39 -3.90
N GLN A 300 3.15 -10.07 -3.77
CA GLN A 300 4.25 -9.28 -3.25
C GLN A 300 4.25 -9.26 -1.72
N TYR A 301 3.08 -9.11 -1.11
CA TYR A 301 2.90 -9.12 0.33
C TYR A 301 1.80 -10.10 0.75
N SER A 302 1.84 -10.55 2.00
CA SER A 302 0.72 -11.21 2.66
C SER A 302 0.32 -10.41 3.90
N SER A 303 -0.95 -10.47 4.29
CA SER A 303 -1.41 -9.80 5.52
C SER A 303 -0.68 -10.33 6.76
N LYS A 304 -0.43 -11.64 6.80
CA LYS A 304 0.33 -12.29 7.87
C LYS A 304 1.72 -11.68 8.03
N ASP A 305 2.45 -11.51 6.92
CA ASP A 305 3.80 -10.95 6.96
C ASP A 305 3.78 -9.47 7.39
N ILE A 306 2.82 -8.69 6.89
CA ILE A 306 2.73 -7.25 7.21
C ILE A 306 2.33 -7.02 8.67
N PHE A 307 1.38 -7.77 9.22
CA PHE A 307 0.98 -7.67 10.63
C PHE A 307 2.05 -8.19 11.60
N ALA A 308 2.88 -9.14 11.17
CA ALA A 308 3.99 -9.64 11.96
C ALA A 308 5.20 -8.69 12.01
N MET A 309 5.26 -7.69 11.12
CA MET A 309 6.36 -6.72 11.10
C MET A 309 6.19 -5.68 12.23
N PRO A 310 7.22 -5.45 13.07
CA PRO A 310 7.18 -4.40 14.07
C PRO A 310 7.13 -3.01 13.40
N GLU A 311 6.30 -2.12 13.94
CA GLU A 311 6.08 -0.76 13.37
C GLU A 311 7.38 0.04 13.18
N THR A 312 8.41 -0.25 13.98
CA THR A 312 9.69 0.46 14.03
C THR A 312 10.62 0.21 12.83
N LYS A 313 10.43 -0.85 12.02
CA LYS A 313 11.31 -1.13 10.85
C LYS A 313 10.99 -0.27 9.62
N ASN A 314 9.88 0.47 9.61
CA ASN A 314 9.48 1.31 8.48
C ASN A 314 10.43 2.48 8.18
N LYS A 315 11.18 2.97 9.18
CA LYS A 315 12.16 4.07 9.01
C LYS A 315 13.46 3.64 8.31
N SER A 316 13.76 2.34 8.25
CA SER A 316 15.00 1.84 7.65
C SER A 316 14.91 1.59 6.13
N ALA A 317 13.68 1.55 5.59
CA ALA A 317 13.45 1.55 4.15
C ALA A 317 13.63 2.96 3.54
N GLU A 318 13.56 4.02 4.36
CA GLU A 318 13.77 5.42 3.94
C GLU A 318 15.26 5.77 3.76
N SER A 319 16.21 4.95 4.24
CA SER A 319 17.62 5.36 4.40
C SER A 319 18.67 4.47 3.72
N ARG A 320 18.36 3.74 2.64
CA ARG A 320 19.40 3.15 1.79
C ARG A 320 19.71 4.08 0.61
N PRO A 321 20.81 4.86 0.64
CA PRO A 321 21.26 5.57 -0.54
C PRO A 321 21.68 4.53 -1.59
N GLN A 322 21.03 4.57 -2.75
CA GLN A 322 21.53 3.94 -3.96
C GLN A 322 22.94 4.49 -4.21
N LYS A 323 23.95 3.61 -4.19
CA LYS A 323 25.28 3.97 -4.67
C LYS A 323 25.14 4.36 -6.15
N ARG A 324 25.26 5.66 -6.44
CA ARG A 324 25.54 6.13 -7.79
C ARG A 324 26.88 5.55 -8.19
N LEU A 325 26.88 4.68 -9.19
CA LEU A 325 28.05 4.51 -10.04
C LEU A 325 28.15 5.80 -10.86
N THR A 326 29.03 6.69 -10.45
CA THR A 326 29.52 7.78 -11.30
C THR A 326 30.68 7.24 -12.10
N ASP A 327 30.50 7.17 -13.41
CA ASP A 327 31.58 6.94 -14.36
C ASP A 327 32.62 8.07 -14.28
N GLY A 328 33.89 7.67 -14.38
CA GLY A 328 34.93 8.53 -14.93
C GLY A 328 36.07 8.89 -13.97
N GLU A 329 37.00 7.97 -13.74
CA GLU A 329 38.41 8.34 -13.57
C GLU A 329 39.33 7.35 -14.30
N PHE A 330 39.89 7.85 -15.41
CA PHE A 330 41.27 7.70 -15.86
C PHE A 330 41.96 6.34 -15.65
N PHE A 331 42.07 5.55 -16.73
CA PHE A 331 43.29 4.79 -16.97
C PHE A 331 44.05 5.36 -18.16
N LYS A 332 45.20 5.95 -17.84
CA LYS A 332 46.23 6.45 -18.73
C LYS A 332 46.67 5.37 -19.70
N THR A 333 46.69 5.71 -20.98
CA THR A 333 47.52 5.09 -22.01
C THR A 333 48.96 5.00 -21.52
N ARG A 334 49.51 3.79 -21.46
CA ARG A 334 50.95 3.58 -21.41
C ARG A 334 51.42 3.14 -22.79
N GLU A 335 52.15 4.04 -23.42
CA GLU A 335 52.96 3.80 -24.59
C GLU A 335 53.90 2.61 -24.37
N SER A 336 54.04 1.82 -25.42
CA SER A 336 55.07 0.81 -25.60
C SER A 336 56.34 1.46 -26.14
N PRO A 337 57.53 1.16 -25.60
CA PRO A 337 58.76 1.28 -26.36
C PRO A 337 59.40 -0.11 -26.58
N PHE A 338 59.56 -0.42 -27.86
CA PHE A 338 60.42 -1.43 -28.46
C PHE A 338 61.77 -1.68 -27.75
N LYS A 339 62.20 -2.95 -27.74
CA LYS A 339 63.51 -3.43 -28.28
C LYS A 339 63.58 -4.97 -28.16
N LYS A 340 63.55 -5.71 -29.27
CA LYS A 340 64.73 -6.29 -29.95
C LYS A 340 65.73 -6.97 -29.00
N ARG A 341 65.70 -8.31 -28.97
CA ARG A 341 66.77 -9.16 -29.50
C ARG A 341 66.21 -10.52 -29.89
#